data_AF-A0A345CRM0-F1
#
_entry.id   AF-A0A345CRM0-F1
#
_cell.length_a   1.000
_cell.length_b   1.000
_cell.length_c   1.000
_cell.angle_alpha   90.00
_cell.angle_beta   90.00
_cell.angle_gamma   90.00
#
_symmetry.space_group_name_H-M   'P 1'
#
loop_
_entity.id
_entity.type
_entity.pdbx_description
1 polymer ?
#
loop_
_entity_poly.entity_id
_entity_poly.type
_entity_poly.pdbx_seq_one_letter_code
_entity_poly.pdbx_strand_id
1 'polypeptide(L)' 'MDMEEADNAVARVIGEAVIQLLAEGRALTKEVIAEMVSMLAGDEPDLAVEFALGMLR' A
#
# COMPACT_ATOMS: atom_id res chain seq x y z
N MET A 1 -18.41 6.82 2.34
CA MET A 1 -17.09 6.60 2.95
C MET A 1 -16.92 7.67 3.99
N ASP A 2 -17.00 7.30 5.25
CA ASP A 2 -16.55 8.18 6.32
C ASP A 2 -15.00 8.16 6.38
N MET A 3 -14.43 9.05 7.19
CA MET A 3 -12.97 9.20 7.28
C MET A 3 -12.28 7.95 7.83
N GLU A 4 -12.96 7.22 8.72
CA GLU A 4 -12.44 5.99 9.33
C GLU A 4 -12.38 4.85 8.30
N GLU A 5 -13.39 4.71 7.45
CA GLU A 5 -13.38 3.76 6.34
C GLU A 5 -12.25 4.04 5.35
N ALA A 6 -11.97 5.31 5.06
CA ALA A 6 -10.87 5.69 4.17
C ALA A 6 -9.50 5.35 4.77
N ASP A 7 -9.28 5.71 6.04
CA ASP A 7 -8.03 5.40 6.76
C ASP A 7 -7.81 3.88 6.84
N ASN A 8 -8.86 3.11 7.13
CA ASN A 8 -8.80 1.66 7.17
C ASN A 8 -8.47 1.06 5.78
N ALA A 9 -9.03 1.61 4.70
CA ALA A 9 -8.72 1.17 3.35
C ALA A 9 -7.25 1.40 3.00
N VAL A 10 -6.70 2.57 3.32
CA VAL A 10 -5.29 2.90 3.11
C VAL A 10 -4.38 2.02 3.95
N ALA A 11 -4.71 1.83 5.23
CA ALA A 11 -3.96 0.95 6.12
C ALA A 11 -3.92 -0.50 5.61
N ARG A 12 -5.03 -0.98 5.05
CA ARG A 12 -5.10 -2.32 4.44
C ARG A 12 -4.18 -2.45 3.22
N VAL A 13 -4.19 -1.48 2.31
CA VAL A 13 -3.30 -1.48 1.13
C VAL A 13 -1.82 -1.56 1.55
N ILE A 14 -1.42 -0.72 2.51
CA ILE A 14 -0.03 -0.72 3.02
C ILE A 14 0.27 -2.05 3.74
N GLY A 15 -0.67 -2.54 4.55
CA GLY A 15 -0.54 -3.79 5.29
C GLY A 15 -0.34 -5.01 4.38
N GLU A 16 -1.11 -5.11 3.30
CA GLU A 16 -1.00 -6.18 2.29
C GLU A 16 0.39 -6.17 1.63
N ALA A 17 0.88 -4.98 1.23
CA ALA A 17 2.23 -4.83 0.68
C ALA A 17 3.33 -5.24 1.67
N VAL A 18 3.21 -4.84 2.94
CA VAL A 18 4.17 -5.21 4.00
C VAL A 18 4.17 -6.71 4.26
N ILE A 19 3.01 -7.36 4.30
CA ILE A 19 2.91 -8.81 4.49
C ILE A 19 3.60 -9.55 3.35
N GLN A 20 3.38 -9.12 2.10
CA GLN A 20 4.03 -9.72 0.94
C GLN A 20 5.56 -9.58 1.00
N LEU A 21 6.06 -8.39 1.36
CA LEU A 21 7.50 -8.14 1.49
C LEU A 21 8.13 -8.98 2.61
N LEU A 22 7.43 -9.15 3.74
CA LEU A 22 7.87 -10.02 4.82
C LEU A 22 7.94 -11.50 4.38
N ALA A 23 6.95 -11.97 3.62
CA ALA A 23 6.97 -13.32 3.05
C ALA A 23 8.13 -13.53 2.08
N GLU A 24 8.51 -12.50 1.33
CA GLU A 24 9.67 -12.50 0.42
C GLU A 24 11.01 -12.26 1.13
N GLY A 25 11.02 -11.97 2.44
CA GLY A 25 12.24 -11.64 3.19
C GLY A 25 12.90 -10.32 2.73
N ARG A 26 12.12 -9.40 2.17
CA ARG A 26 12.59 -8.13 1.64
C ARG A 26 12.62 -7.03 2.71
N ALA A 27 13.41 -5.99 2.45
CA ALA A 27 13.48 -4.82 3.33
C ALA A 27 12.16 -4.04 3.34
N LEU A 28 11.79 -3.50 4.50
CA LEU A 28 10.60 -2.66 4.68
C LEU A 28 10.98 -1.17 4.68
N THR A 29 11.45 -0.66 3.55
CA THR A 29 11.62 0.79 3.36
C THR A 29 10.41 1.37 2.66
N LYS A 30 10.22 2.69 2.76
CA LYS A 30 9.09 3.38 2.11
C LYS A 30 9.05 3.13 0.61
N GLU A 31 10.21 3.17 -0.04
CA GLU A 31 10.38 2.96 -1.48
C GLU A 31 9.98 1.53 -1.86
N VAL A 32 10.46 0.53 -1.13
CA VAL A 32 10.15 -0.88 -1.40
C VAL A 32 8.67 -1.19 -1.15
N ILE A 33 8.06 -0.57 -0.14
CA ILE A 33 6.62 -0.69 0.11
C ILE A 33 5.83 -0.03 -1.02
N ALA A 34 6.24 1.16 -1.48
CA ALA A 34 5.55 1.86 -2.58
C ALA A 34 5.62 1.07 -3.90
N GLU A 35 6.77 0.46 -4.19
CA GLU A 35 6.93 -0.46 -5.33
C GLU A 35 5.98 -1.66 -5.23
N MET A 36 5.88 -2.28 -4.05
CA MET A 36 5.00 -3.43 -3.83
C MET A 36 3.51 -3.03 -3.92
N VAL A 37 3.12 -1.89 -3.34
CA VAL A 37 1.76 -1.35 -3.47
C VAL A 37 1.39 -1.16 -4.94
N SER A 38 2.30 -0.57 -5.73
CA SER A 38 2.08 -0.36 -7.17
C SER A 38 1.95 -1.68 -7.93
N MET A 39 2.75 -2.69 -7.57
CA MET A 39 2.68 -4.02 -8.18
C MET A 39 1.37 -4.74 -7.88
N LEU A 40 0.87 -4.67 -6.64
CA LEU A 40 -0.37 -5.31 -6.21
C LEU A 40 -1.62 -4.63 -6.80
N ALA A 41 -1.56 -3.32 -7.03
CA ALA A 41 -2.67 -2.54 -7.58
C ALA A 41 -2.94 -2.81 -9.07
N GLY A 42 -1.93 -3.26 -9.82
CA GLY A 42 -2.05 -3.47 -11.26
C GLY A 42 -2.20 -2.15 -12.05
N ASP A 43 -2.92 -2.20 -13.17
CA ASP A 43 -2.98 -1.10 -14.15
C ASP A 43 -3.96 0.03 -13.79
N GLU A 44 -4.93 -0.22 -12.90
CA GLU A 44 -5.96 0.76 -12.50
C GLU A 44 -6.02 0.87 -10.97
N PRO A 45 -5.18 1.73 -10.35
CA PRO A 45 -5.19 1.92 -8.91
C PRO A 45 -6.48 2.60 -8.43
N ASP A 46 -7.05 2.10 -7.34
CA ASP A 46 -8.15 2.78 -6.67
C ASP A 46 -7.66 3.96 -5.80
N LEU A 47 -8.60 4.70 -5.22
CA LEU A 47 -8.28 5.88 -4.41
C LEU A 47 -7.46 5.56 -3.15
N ALA A 48 -7.64 4.37 -2.56
CA ALA A 48 -6.88 3.98 -1.38
C ALA A 48 -5.42 3.67 -1.74
N VAL A 49 -5.19 3.08 -2.92
CA VAL A 49 -3.84 2.90 -3.49
C VAL A 49 -3.15 4.24 -3.72
N GLU A 50 -3.84 5.19 -4.36
CA GLU A 50 -3.29 6.52 -4.61
C GLU A 50 -2.90 7.25 -3.32
N PHE A 51 -3.74 7.19 -2.29
CA PHE A 51 -3.41 7.75 -0.98
C PHE A 51 -2.24 7.03 -0.30
N ALA A 52 -2.22 5.70 -0.33
CA ALA A 52 -1.10 4.92 0.21
C ALA A 52 0.22 5.32 -0.46
N LEU A 53 0.25 5.40 -1.79
CA LEU A 53 1.43 5.84 -2.54
C LEU A 53 1.82 7.28 -2.22
N GLY A 54 0.84 8.17 -2.03
CA GLY A 54 1.09 9.54 -1.59
C GLY A 54 1.75 9.65 -0.21
N MET A 55 1.41 8.76 0.73
CA MET A 55 1.99 8.72 2.08
C MET A 55 3.39 8.09 2.13
N LEU A 56 3.70 7.24 1.15
CA LEU A 56 4.98 6.53 1.05
C LEU A 56 6.06 7.31 0.28
N ARG A 57 5.69 8.39 -0.42
CA ARG A 57 6.62 9.36 -1.01
C ARG A 57 7.15 10.36 0.04
#